data_AF-A0A965TTU2-F1
#
_entry.id   AF-A0A965TTU2-F1
#
_cell.length_a   1.000
_cell.length_b   1.000
_cell.length_c   1.000
_cell.angle_alpha   90.00
_cell.angle_beta   90.00
_cell.angle_gamma   90.00
#
_symmetry.space_group_name_H-M   'P 1'
#
loop_
_entity.id
_entity.type
_entity.pdbx_description
1 polymer ?
#
loop_
_entity_poly.entity_id
_entity_poly.type
_entity_poly.pdbx_seq_one_letter_code
_entity_poly.pdbx_strand_id
1 'polypeptide(L)'
;MESFSYNLMVQRLNSEEKRERLDSCNEVREAQQKGYINRKVLQEVNNHVHTIYSFSPYSPTLAAFKAWEAGLTIVGSVDHDSISASREIKAASALIGIASTSGFELRVSFLDSPFKDKKINNPDSKGIVYMVVHGVKESAVDQVAEFLKPVQKARNKRNRKQVEALNALIAHSGLPLIDFDKDVVPISKIEEGGSITERHILYALSQKMYQYLKSQKAVVSFLKETLTISIPSKIETILLDIENEHFLYDLLGLFKSAYLDKFFIQPSSD
;
A
#
# COMPACT_ATOMS: atom_id res chain seq x y z
N MET A 1 15.36 15.67 -23.43
CA MET A 1 15.73 15.46 -22.02
C MET A 1 16.64 14.25 -21.96
N GLU A 2 17.77 14.31 -21.25
CA GLU A 2 18.64 13.15 -21.06
C GLU A 2 17.93 12.08 -20.21
N SER A 3 18.18 10.80 -20.49
CA SER A 3 17.56 9.65 -19.77
C SER A 3 17.74 9.74 -18.24
N PHE A 4 18.91 10.19 -17.80
CA PHE A 4 19.21 10.41 -16.38
C PHE A 4 18.30 11.46 -15.73
N SER A 5 18.02 12.57 -16.42
CA SER A 5 17.15 13.64 -15.93
C SER A 5 15.69 13.18 -15.84
N TYR A 6 15.23 12.30 -16.73
CA TYR A 6 13.89 11.72 -16.65
C TYR A 6 13.75 10.79 -15.44
N ASN A 7 14.70 9.87 -15.25
CA ASN A 7 14.63 8.90 -14.16
C ASN A 7 14.66 9.59 -12.79
N LEU A 8 15.51 10.61 -12.61
CA LEU A 8 15.56 11.38 -11.37
C LEU A 8 14.25 12.13 -11.11
N MET A 9 13.66 12.72 -12.14
CA MET A 9 12.34 13.36 -12.05
C MET A 9 11.29 12.34 -11.60
N VAL A 10 11.17 11.18 -12.26
CA VAL A 10 10.19 10.16 -11.89
C VAL A 10 10.41 9.62 -10.47
N GLN A 11 11.65 9.44 -10.05
CA GLN A 11 11.98 9.00 -8.69
C GLN A 11 11.51 10.00 -7.63
N ARG A 12 11.70 11.31 -7.87
CA ARG A 12 11.30 12.37 -6.93
C ARG A 12 9.79 12.53 -6.77
N LEU A 13 9.00 12.07 -7.74
CA LEU A 13 7.53 11.94 -7.57
C LEU A 13 7.15 11.00 -6.42
N ASN A 14 8.07 10.14 -5.97
CA ASN A 14 7.89 9.24 -4.84
C ASN A 14 8.73 9.60 -3.61
N SER A 15 9.27 10.84 -3.56
CA SER A 15 10.01 11.31 -2.38
C SER A 15 9.16 11.20 -1.11
N GLU A 16 9.82 11.03 0.03
CA GLU A 16 9.18 11.06 1.35
C GLU A 16 8.44 12.38 1.60
N GLU A 17 9.00 13.48 1.09
CA GLU A 17 8.49 14.83 1.30
C GLU A 17 7.46 15.22 0.24
N LYS A 18 6.23 15.50 0.67
CA LYS A 18 5.13 15.91 -0.22
C LYS A 18 5.48 17.10 -1.10
N ARG A 19 6.22 18.06 -0.56
CA ARG A 19 6.65 19.24 -1.32
C ARG A 19 7.52 18.85 -2.49
N GLU A 20 8.51 17.99 -2.27
CA GLU A 20 9.41 17.53 -3.33
C GLU A 20 8.65 16.75 -4.41
N ARG A 21 7.67 15.93 -4.02
CA ARG A 21 6.81 15.23 -4.98
C ARG A 21 6.09 16.20 -5.91
N LEU A 22 5.46 17.24 -5.35
CA LEU A 22 4.72 18.23 -6.13
C LEU A 22 5.65 19.16 -6.94
N ASP A 23 6.83 19.48 -6.43
CA ASP A 23 7.86 20.23 -7.18
C ASP A 23 8.30 19.42 -8.41
N SER A 24 8.58 18.12 -8.25
CA SER A 24 8.89 17.23 -9.36
C SER A 24 7.70 17.04 -10.33
N CYS A 25 6.47 17.05 -9.81
CA CYS A 25 5.26 17.02 -10.64
C CYS A 25 5.13 18.28 -11.52
N ASN A 26 5.58 19.43 -11.03
CA ASN A 26 5.69 20.64 -11.85
C ASN A 26 6.75 20.50 -12.96
N GLU A 27 7.89 19.86 -12.68
CA GLU A 27 8.91 19.56 -13.69
C GLU A 27 8.35 18.65 -14.79
N VAL A 28 7.54 17.65 -14.44
CA VAL A 28 6.79 16.82 -15.41
C VAL A 28 5.91 17.69 -16.30
N ARG A 29 5.12 18.61 -15.72
CA ARG A 29 4.29 19.54 -16.50
C ARG A 29 5.12 20.38 -17.46
N GLU A 30 6.26 20.92 -17.03
CA GLU A 30 7.15 21.70 -17.90
C GLU A 30 7.73 20.85 -19.03
N ALA A 31 8.09 19.60 -18.75
CA ALA A 31 8.56 18.65 -19.75
C ALA A 31 7.50 18.33 -20.80
N GLN A 32 6.22 18.22 -20.39
CA GLN A 32 5.08 18.08 -21.30
C GLN A 32 4.93 19.31 -22.20
N GLN A 33 4.98 20.52 -21.61
CA GLN A 33 4.83 21.78 -22.35
C GLN A 33 5.94 21.99 -23.37
N LYS A 34 7.16 21.53 -23.07
CA LYS A 34 8.32 21.55 -23.99
C LYS A 34 8.32 20.39 -25.00
N GLY A 35 7.37 19.46 -24.91
CA GLY A 35 7.26 18.30 -25.80
C GLY A 35 8.30 17.20 -25.55
N TYR A 36 8.99 17.21 -24.40
CA TYR A 36 9.99 16.18 -24.06
C TYR A 36 9.37 14.86 -23.63
N ILE A 37 8.16 14.90 -23.08
CA ILE A 37 7.38 13.73 -22.72
C ILE A 37 5.97 13.89 -23.28
N ASN A 38 5.40 12.78 -23.73
CA ASN A 38 4.04 12.71 -24.22
C ASN A 38 3.46 11.34 -23.86
N ARG A 39 2.16 11.19 -24.08
CA ARG A 39 1.44 9.93 -23.90
C ARG A 39 0.44 9.76 -25.02
N LYS A 40 0.09 8.51 -25.30
CA LYS A 40 -1.15 8.19 -26.02
C LYS A 40 -2.30 8.20 -25.02
N VAL A 41 -3.31 9.03 -25.24
CA VAL A 41 -4.52 9.03 -24.40
C VAL A 41 -5.42 7.88 -24.81
N LEU A 42 -5.81 7.04 -23.86
CA LEU A 42 -6.71 5.91 -24.00
C LEU A 42 -8.12 6.29 -23.50
N GLN A 43 -9.09 5.38 -23.65
CA GLN A 43 -10.44 5.55 -23.08
C GLN A 43 -10.60 4.81 -21.74
N GLU A 44 -9.47 4.51 -21.08
CA GLU A 44 -9.42 3.73 -19.85
C GLU A 44 -9.32 4.65 -18.63
N VAL A 45 -9.84 4.15 -17.51
CA VAL A 45 -9.83 4.80 -16.20
C VAL A 45 -9.39 3.81 -15.14
N ASN A 46 -8.73 4.29 -14.09
CA ASN A 46 -8.51 3.50 -12.89
C ASN A 46 -8.87 4.31 -11.65
N ASN A 47 -10.07 4.08 -11.14
CA ASN A 47 -10.59 4.78 -9.97
C ASN A 47 -10.38 4.02 -8.65
N HIS A 48 -9.63 2.90 -8.67
CA HIS A 48 -9.38 2.08 -7.49
C HIS A 48 -7.87 1.92 -7.27
N VAL A 49 -7.22 3.00 -6.83
CA VAL A 49 -5.79 3.02 -6.54
C VAL A 49 -5.55 3.24 -5.05
N HIS A 50 -4.69 2.41 -4.47
CA HIS A 50 -4.14 2.64 -3.13
C HIS A 50 -2.78 3.33 -3.23
N THR A 51 -2.48 4.16 -2.23
CA THR A 51 -1.23 4.91 -2.11
C THR A 51 -0.50 4.53 -0.81
N ILE A 52 0.62 5.20 -0.54
CA ILE A 52 1.36 5.11 0.73
C ILE A 52 0.48 5.34 1.98
N TYR A 53 -0.71 5.93 1.86
CA TYR A 53 -1.62 6.17 2.97
C TYR A 53 -2.46 4.94 3.40
N SER A 54 -2.31 3.79 2.74
CA SER A 54 -2.88 2.53 3.26
C SER A 54 -2.06 1.28 3.02
N PHE A 55 -1.38 1.16 1.87
CA PHE A 55 -0.23 0.30 1.58
C PHE A 55 0.01 0.26 0.07
N SER A 56 1.02 0.96 -0.42
CA SER A 56 1.43 0.97 -1.81
C SER A 56 2.86 1.50 -1.93
N PRO A 57 3.66 1.06 -2.90
CA PRO A 57 4.93 1.70 -3.19
C PRO A 57 4.76 3.11 -3.77
N TYR A 58 3.55 3.51 -4.17
CA TYR A 58 3.31 4.78 -4.84
C TYR A 58 2.71 5.84 -3.90
N SER A 59 3.36 7.00 -3.86
CA SER A 59 2.76 8.23 -3.39
C SER A 59 1.55 8.61 -4.25
N PRO A 60 0.64 9.48 -3.76
CA PRO A 60 -0.46 9.99 -4.60
C PRO A 60 0.03 10.68 -5.88
N THR A 61 1.14 11.41 -5.79
CA THR A 61 1.75 12.10 -6.94
C THR A 61 2.30 11.12 -7.98
N LEU A 62 3.08 10.12 -7.56
CA LEU A 62 3.59 9.10 -8.48
C LEU A 62 2.45 8.27 -9.07
N ALA A 63 1.41 7.94 -8.28
CA ALA A 63 0.24 7.25 -8.78
C ALA A 63 -0.47 8.03 -9.89
N ALA A 64 -0.65 9.35 -9.72
CA ALA A 64 -1.22 10.21 -10.76
C ALA A 64 -0.35 10.23 -12.02
N PHE A 65 0.98 10.33 -11.86
CA PHE A 65 1.90 10.29 -12.99
C PHE A 65 1.91 8.95 -13.71
N LYS A 66 1.90 7.82 -13.00
CA LYS A 66 1.86 6.49 -13.62
C LYS A 66 0.54 6.23 -14.35
N ALA A 67 -0.58 6.70 -13.80
CA ALA A 67 -1.85 6.70 -14.53
C ALA A 67 -1.76 7.58 -15.79
N TRP A 68 -1.12 8.74 -15.70
CA TRP A 68 -0.89 9.60 -16.85
C TRP A 68 -0.03 8.92 -17.92
N GLU A 69 1.12 8.35 -17.53
CA GLU A 69 2.09 7.67 -18.39
C GLU A 69 1.45 6.46 -19.10
N ALA A 70 0.60 5.72 -18.40
CA ALA A 70 -0.17 4.60 -18.96
C ALA A 70 -1.27 5.02 -19.95
N GLY A 71 -1.53 6.32 -20.12
CA GLY A 71 -2.53 6.84 -21.04
C GLY A 71 -3.94 6.95 -20.46
N LEU A 72 -4.13 6.76 -19.16
CA LEU A 72 -5.44 6.84 -18.52
C LEU A 72 -5.99 8.28 -18.53
N THR A 73 -7.32 8.37 -18.57
CA THR A 73 -8.03 9.66 -18.54
C THR A 73 -8.41 10.10 -17.13
N ILE A 74 -8.64 9.14 -16.22
CA ILE A 74 -9.03 9.38 -14.83
C ILE A 74 -8.26 8.44 -13.90
N VAL A 75 -7.77 8.98 -12.78
CA VAL A 75 -7.19 8.24 -11.66
C VAL A 75 -7.94 8.51 -10.36
N GLY A 76 -8.23 7.48 -9.57
CA GLY A 76 -8.97 7.61 -8.30
C GLY A 76 -8.26 6.94 -7.13
N SER A 77 -8.04 7.71 -6.06
CA SER A 77 -7.49 7.17 -4.79
C SER A 77 -8.60 6.67 -3.87
N VAL A 78 -8.43 5.48 -3.31
CA VAL A 78 -9.35 4.81 -2.37
C VAL A 78 -8.58 4.04 -1.31
N ASP A 79 -7.71 4.74 -0.58
CA ASP A 79 -6.93 4.14 0.50
C ASP A 79 -7.83 3.46 1.54
N HIS A 80 -7.40 2.29 2.05
CA HIS A 80 -8.16 1.60 3.08
C HIS A 80 -8.26 2.49 4.32
N ASP A 81 -9.47 2.74 4.82
CA ASP A 81 -9.75 3.52 6.02
C ASP A 81 -9.01 4.88 6.10
N SER A 82 -8.63 5.49 4.98
CA SER A 82 -7.92 6.78 4.93
C SER A 82 -8.35 7.60 3.71
N ILE A 83 -8.41 8.92 3.88
CA ILE A 83 -8.67 9.90 2.83
C ILE A 83 -7.45 10.81 2.55
N SER A 84 -6.30 10.51 3.17
CA SER A 84 -5.13 11.41 3.17
C SER A 84 -4.54 11.67 1.79
N ALA A 85 -4.69 10.76 0.83
CA ALA A 85 -4.28 10.95 -0.56
C ALA A 85 -5.03 12.09 -1.27
N SER A 86 -6.24 12.44 -0.82
CA SER A 86 -7.21 13.22 -1.58
C SER A 86 -6.66 14.54 -2.11
N ARG A 87 -6.03 15.34 -1.24
CA ARG A 87 -5.54 16.68 -1.63
C ARG A 87 -4.34 16.59 -2.57
N GLU A 88 -3.45 15.63 -2.32
CA GLU A 88 -2.23 15.49 -3.11
C GLU A 88 -2.51 14.93 -4.51
N ILE A 89 -3.33 13.88 -4.62
CA ILE A 89 -3.65 13.30 -5.93
C ILE A 89 -4.33 14.34 -6.83
N LYS A 90 -5.25 15.14 -6.28
CA LYS A 90 -5.92 16.21 -7.03
C LYS A 90 -4.96 17.29 -7.48
N ALA A 91 -4.05 17.73 -6.61
CA ALA A 91 -3.04 18.72 -6.95
C ALA A 91 -2.11 18.20 -8.06
N ALA A 92 -1.55 17.00 -7.91
CA ALA A 92 -0.68 16.39 -8.90
C ALA A 92 -1.40 16.18 -10.25
N SER A 93 -2.61 15.64 -10.22
CA SER A 93 -3.42 15.40 -11.41
C SER A 93 -3.76 16.69 -12.16
N ALA A 94 -4.06 17.78 -11.44
CA ALA A 94 -4.28 19.09 -12.04
C ALA A 94 -3.01 19.65 -12.72
N LEU A 95 -1.83 19.41 -12.14
CA LEU A 95 -0.56 19.86 -12.72
C LEU A 95 -0.25 19.17 -14.06
N ILE A 96 -0.47 17.85 -14.15
CA ILE A 96 -0.06 17.04 -15.31
C ILE A 96 -1.19 16.77 -16.32
N GLY A 97 -2.38 17.33 -16.09
CA GLY A 97 -3.51 17.25 -17.01
C GLY A 97 -4.16 15.87 -17.08
N ILE A 98 -4.44 15.24 -15.94
CA ILE A 98 -5.29 14.05 -15.83
C ILE A 98 -6.45 14.35 -14.88
N ALA A 99 -7.65 13.82 -15.14
CA ALA A 99 -8.75 13.97 -14.19
C ALA A 99 -8.52 13.07 -12.97
N SER A 100 -9.01 13.48 -11.81
CA SER A 100 -8.88 12.69 -10.59
C SER A 100 -10.13 12.64 -9.76
N THR A 101 -10.22 11.56 -8.98
CA THR A 101 -11.24 11.37 -7.95
C THR A 101 -10.57 10.92 -6.66
N SER A 102 -11.23 11.14 -5.52
CA SER A 102 -10.73 10.65 -4.24
C SER A 102 -11.88 10.13 -3.39
N GLY A 103 -11.53 9.16 -2.55
CA GLY A 103 -12.43 8.42 -1.71
C GLY A 103 -11.63 7.57 -0.75
N PHE A 104 -12.30 6.60 -0.16
CA PHE A 104 -11.71 5.65 0.78
C PHE A 104 -12.43 4.32 0.65
N GLU A 105 -11.76 3.25 1.07
CA GLU A 105 -12.34 1.90 1.09
C GLU A 105 -12.44 1.39 2.52
N LEU A 106 -13.63 0.91 2.91
CA LEU A 106 -13.88 0.33 4.23
C LEU A 106 -14.15 -1.17 4.14
N ARG A 107 -13.80 -1.89 5.21
CA ARG A 107 -14.42 -3.19 5.50
C ARG A 107 -15.76 -2.94 6.20
N VAL A 108 -16.85 -3.36 5.58
CA VAL A 108 -18.22 -3.16 6.10
C VAL A 108 -18.85 -4.52 6.45
N SER A 109 -19.46 -4.59 7.64
CA SER A 109 -20.16 -5.79 8.10
C SER A 109 -21.51 -5.96 7.40
N PHE A 110 -21.74 -7.16 6.90
CA PHE A 110 -22.98 -7.66 6.33
C PHE A 110 -23.52 -8.83 7.17
N LEU A 111 -23.04 -9.00 8.40
CA LEU A 111 -23.44 -10.09 9.31
C LEU A 111 -24.92 -10.03 9.70
N ASP A 112 -25.52 -8.83 9.68
CA ASP A 112 -26.96 -8.61 9.94
C ASP A 112 -27.80 -8.59 8.65
N SER A 113 -27.31 -9.24 7.59
CA SER A 113 -27.98 -9.35 6.30
C SER A 113 -28.11 -10.80 5.85
N PRO A 114 -28.92 -11.09 4.81
CA PRO A 114 -28.95 -12.41 4.18
C PRO A 114 -27.59 -12.87 3.61
N PHE A 115 -26.60 -11.98 3.54
CA PHE A 115 -25.26 -12.28 3.01
C PHE A 115 -24.23 -12.67 4.08
N LYS A 116 -24.61 -12.82 5.35
CA LYS A 116 -23.70 -13.11 6.47
C LYS A 116 -22.74 -14.29 6.24
N ASP A 117 -23.19 -15.32 5.53
CA ASP A 117 -22.41 -16.54 5.26
C ASP A 117 -21.76 -16.56 3.86
N LYS A 118 -21.84 -15.45 3.12
CA LYS A 118 -21.32 -15.34 1.76
C LYS A 118 -20.01 -14.57 1.71
N LYS A 119 -19.10 -15.02 0.85
CA LYS A 119 -17.98 -14.20 0.36
C LYS A 119 -18.51 -13.39 -0.84
N ILE A 120 -18.39 -12.07 -0.80
CA ILE A 120 -18.91 -11.17 -1.84
C ILE A 120 -17.73 -10.68 -2.69
N ASN A 121 -16.99 -9.69 -2.20
CA ASN A 121 -15.76 -9.17 -2.84
C ASN A 121 -14.55 -9.21 -1.90
N ASN A 122 -14.73 -9.68 -0.66
CA ASN A 122 -13.65 -10.02 0.25
C ASN A 122 -13.40 -11.54 0.17
N PRO A 123 -12.28 -12.00 -0.42
CA PRO A 123 -11.99 -13.42 -0.54
C PRO A 123 -11.67 -14.08 0.81
N ASP A 124 -11.31 -13.30 1.83
CA ASP A 124 -10.78 -13.79 3.10
C ASP A 124 -11.87 -13.97 4.15
N SER A 125 -12.98 -13.23 4.06
CA SER A 125 -13.96 -13.09 5.14
C SER A 125 -15.40 -13.24 4.63
N LYS A 126 -16.18 -14.14 5.25
CA LYS A 126 -17.62 -14.24 5.00
C LYS A 126 -18.35 -13.09 5.69
N GLY A 127 -19.39 -12.55 5.05
CA GLY A 127 -20.22 -11.51 5.63
C GLY A 127 -19.52 -10.16 5.83
N ILE A 128 -18.34 -9.96 5.25
CA ILE A 128 -17.62 -8.68 5.22
C ILE A 128 -17.43 -8.28 3.77
N VAL A 129 -17.69 -7.02 3.44
CA VAL A 129 -17.44 -6.46 2.11
C VAL A 129 -16.38 -5.39 2.16
N TYR A 130 -15.62 -5.25 1.07
CA TYR A 130 -14.87 -4.04 0.80
C TYR A 130 -15.80 -3.04 0.11
N MET A 131 -16.09 -1.91 0.75
CA MET A 131 -16.99 -0.88 0.24
C MET A 131 -16.22 0.39 -0.02
N VAL A 132 -16.21 0.81 -1.28
CA VAL A 132 -15.60 2.07 -1.71
C VAL A 132 -16.63 3.19 -1.57
N VAL A 133 -16.25 4.25 -0.87
CA VAL A 133 -16.95 5.54 -0.89
C VAL A 133 -16.13 6.46 -1.78
N HIS A 134 -16.68 6.80 -2.95
CA HIS A 134 -15.98 7.54 -3.99
C HIS A 134 -16.56 8.94 -4.21
N GLY A 135 -15.78 9.82 -4.84
CA GLY A 135 -16.22 11.16 -5.22
C GLY A 135 -16.33 12.14 -4.06
N VAL A 136 -15.49 11.99 -3.03
CA VAL A 136 -15.47 12.91 -1.88
C VAL A 136 -15.00 14.30 -2.35
N LYS A 137 -15.90 15.28 -2.23
CA LYS A 137 -15.59 16.68 -2.54
C LYS A 137 -14.49 17.22 -1.62
N GLU A 138 -13.67 18.13 -2.14
CA GLU A 138 -12.55 18.73 -1.40
C GLU A 138 -12.97 19.30 -0.03
N SER A 139 -14.10 20.00 0.02
CA SER A 139 -14.62 20.62 1.24
C SER A 139 -15.13 19.64 2.30
N ALA A 140 -15.25 18.34 1.99
CA ALA A 140 -15.65 17.31 2.94
C ALA A 140 -14.48 16.44 3.43
N VAL A 141 -13.25 16.66 2.94
CA VAL A 141 -12.10 15.81 3.27
C VAL A 141 -11.84 15.75 4.77
N ASP A 142 -11.87 16.88 5.48
CA ASP A 142 -11.61 16.89 6.92
C ASP A 142 -12.74 16.21 7.71
N GLN A 143 -14.00 16.39 7.28
CA GLN A 143 -15.15 15.68 7.88
C GLN A 143 -15.02 14.15 7.71
N VAL A 144 -14.58 13.70 6.52
CA VAL A 144 -14.34 12.28 6.25
C VAL A 144 -13.15 11.77 7.07
N ALA A 145 -12.08 12.55 7.20
CA ALA A 145 -10.94 12.18 8.04
C ALA A 145 -11.37 11.96 9.50
N GLU A 146 -12.19 12.85 10.07
CA GLU A 146 -12.76 12.66 11.41
C GLU A 146 -13.65 11.41 11.51
N PHE A 147 -14.49 11.16 10.50
CA PHE A 147 -15.33 9.97 10.43
C PHE A 147 -14.53 8.65 10.46
N LEU A 148 -13.33 8.64 9.88
CA LEU A 148 -12.47 7.45 9.80
C LEU A 148 -11.66 7.16 11.06
N LYS A 149 -11.45 8.15 11.95
CA LYS A 149 -10.62 7.97 13.16
C LYS A 149 -11.05 6.80 14.05
N PRO A 150 -12.34 6.58 14.37
CA PRO A 150 -12.75 5.43 15.18
C PRO A 150 -12.40 4.10 14.51
N VAL A 151 -12.58 3.99 13.19
CA VAL A 151 -12.25 2.80 12.39
C VAL A 151 -10.75 2.50 12.46
N GLN A 152 -9.92 3.53 12.27
CA GLN A 152 -8.47 3.41 12.36
C GLN A 152 -8.02 2.97 13.76
N LYS A 153 -8.64 3.52 14.83
CA LYS A 153 -8.36 3.13 16.22
C LYS A 153 -8.70 1.66 16.48
N ALA A 154 -9.88 1.21 16.05
CA ALA A 154 -10.32 -0.17 16.18
C ALA A 154 -9.40 -1.12 15.40
N ARG A 155 -9.04 -0.74 14.16
CA ARG A 155 -8.07 -1.47 13.34
C ARG A 155 -6.70 -1.58 14.03
N ASN A 156 -6.18 -0.52 14.63
CA ASN A 156 -4.86 -0.56 15.28
C ASN A 156 -4.86 -1.41 16.57
N LYS A 157 -5.94 -1.38 17.35
CA LYS A 157 -6.11 -2.30 18.49
C LYS A 157 -6.06 -3.76 18.02
N ARG A 158 -6.68 -4.06 16.89
CA ARG A 158 -6.63 -5.40 16.27
C ARG A 158 -5.23 -5.71 15.72
N ASN A 159 -4.60 -4.79 15.01
CA ASN A 159 -3.28 -4.98 14.43
C ASN A 159 -2.21 -5.31 15.49
N ARG A 160 -2.29 -4.73 16.69
CA ARG A 160 -1.40 -5.09 17.80
C ARG A 160 -1.52 -6.57 18.19
N LYS A 161 -2.75 -7.07 18.32
CA LYS A 161 -3.01 -8.50 18.56
C LYS A 161 -2.54 -9.38 17.40
N GLN A 162 -2.68 -8.89 16.17
CA GLN A 162 -2.17 -9.58 14.98
C GLN A 162 -0.64 -9.67 14.97
N VAL A 163 0.06 -8.63 15.44
CA VAL A 163 1.52 -8.66 15.63
C VAL A 163 1.90 -9.67 16.71
N GLU A 164 1.18 -9.71 17.83
CA GLU A 164 1.41 -10.73 18.88
C GLU A 164 1.24 -12.15 18.32
N ALA A 165 0.16 -12.40 17.56
CA ALA A 165 -0.09 -13.68 16.91
C ALA A 165 1.01 -14.05 15.90
N LEU A 166 1.45 -13.10 15.07
CA LEU A 166 2.55 -13.32 14.13
C LEU A 166 3.87 -13.61 14.85
N ASN A 167 4.18 -12.87 15.91
CA ASN A 167 5.39 -13.09 16.72
C ASN A 167 5.41 -14.50 17.33
N ALA A 168 4.25 -15.02 17.77
CA ALA A 168 4.15 -16.40 18.27
C ALA A 168 4.51 -17.44 17.19
N LEU A 169 4.18 -17.18 15.91
CA LEU A 169 4.53 -18.08 14.81
C LEU A 169 6.04 -18.15 14.55
N ILE A 170 6.78 -17.07 14.83
CA ILE A 170 8.22 -16.96 14.55
C ILE A 170 9.11 -17.05 15.79
N ALA A 171 8.55 -17.17 17.00
CA ALA A 171 9.29 -17.04 18.25
C ALA A 171 10.49 -17.99 18.41
N HIS A 172 10.39 -19.21 17.87
CA HIS A 172 11.43 -20.24 17.96
C HIS A 172 12.45 -20.19 16.84
N SER A 173 12.31 -19.24 15.90
CA SER A 173 13.18 -19.15 14.71
C SER A 173 14.51 -18.44 14.97
N GLY A 174 14.65 -17.77 16.12
CA GLY A 174 15.78 -16.88 16.39
C GLY A 174 15.72 -15.54 15.66
N LEU A 175 14.68 -15.29 14.85
CA LEU A 175 14.43 -14.00 14.24
C LEU A 175 14.00 -12.97 15.30
N PRO A 176 14.50 -11.71 15.26
CA PRO A 176 13.98 -10.65 16.10
C PRO A 176 12.47 -10.46 15.91
N LEU A 177 11.73 -10.31 17.02
CA LEU A 177 10.28 -10.11 17.00
C LEU A 177 9.92 -8.70 16.48
N ILE A 178 8.72 -8.59 15.91
CA ILE A 178 8.16 -7.32 15.43
C ILE A 178 7.54 -6.55 16.60
N ASP A 179 7.89 -5.29 16.71
CA ASP A 179 7.29 -4.29 17.58
C ASP A 179 6.36 -3.40 16.73
N PHE A 180 5.09 -3.32 17.11
CA PHE A 180 4.11 -2.58 16.33
C PHE A 180 4.46 -1.08 16.23
N ASP A 181 4.91 -0.47 17.32
CA ASP A 181 5.17 0.97 17.36
C ASP A 181 6.51 1.34 16.71
N LYS A 182 7.51 0.46 16.79
CA LYS A 182 8.84 0.74 16.24
C LYS A 182 9.02 0.28 14.79
N ASP A 183 8.36 -0.81 14.40
CA ASP A 183 8.58 -1.41 13.08
C ASP A 183 7.42 -1.20 12.11
N VAL A 184 6.18 -1.06 12.60
CA VAL A 184 4.98 -0.98 11.73
C VAL A 184 4.45 0.44 11.59
N VAL A 185 4.36 1.19 12.69
CA VAL A 185 3.88 2.58 12.69
C VAL A 185 4.69 3.50 11.75
N PRO A 186 6.05 3.50 11.77
CA PRO A 186 6.82 4.46 10.98
C PRO A 186 6.68 4.32 9.47
N ILE A 187 6.33 3.13 8.98
CA ILE A 187 6.21 2.84 7.54
C ILE A 187 4.79 3.08 6.99
N SER A 188 3.87 3.64 7.79
CA SER A 188 2.42 3.66 7.48
C SER A 188 1.80 5.02 7.17
N LYS A 189 2.60 6.10 7.27
CA LYS A 189 2.11 7.49 7.13
C LYS A 189 0.96 7.85 8.06
N ILE A 190 0.85 7.19 9.22
CA ILE A 190 -0.24 7.43 10.19
C ILE A 190 -0.24 8.86 10.74
N GLU A 191 0.94 9.49 10.88
CA GLU A 191 1.07 10.90 11.31
C GLU A 191 0.45 11.88 10.29
N GLU A 192 0.28 11.44 9.05
CA GLU A 192 -0.39 12.19 7.97
C GLU A 192 -1.83 11.70 7.74
N GLY A 193 -2.38 10.88 8.64
CA GLY A 193 -3.73 10.30 8.54
C GLY A 193 -3.84 9.02 7.70
N GLY A 194 -2.71 8.40 7.36
CA GLY A 194 -2.66 7.06 6.76
C GLY A 194 -3.18 5.97 7.71
N SER A 195 -3.46 4.79 7.17
CA SER A 195 -3.93 3.63 7.94
C SER A 195 -2.92 2.47 7.90
N ILE A 196 -2.89 1.69 8.98
CA ILE A 196 -2.03 0.51 9.09
C ILE A 196 -2.82 -0.73 8.70
N THR A 197 -2.29 -1.54 7.79
CA THR A 197 -2.92 -2.75 7.27
C THR A 197 -2.08 -3.98 7.59
N GLU A 198 -2.63 -5.17 7.33
CA GLU A 198 -1.89 -6.43 7.49
C GLU A 198 -0.64 -6.49 6.60
N ARG A 199 -0.66 -5.76 5.47
CA ARG A 199 0.49 -5.65 4.58
C ARG A 199 1.64 -4.88 5.22
N HIS A 200 1.38 -3.85 6.02
CA HIS A 200 2.43 -3.16 6.77
C HIS A 200 3.10 -4.10 7.80
N ILE A 201 2.32 -4.93 8.50
CA ILE A 201 2.85 -5.92 9.44
C ILE A 201 3.78 -6.91 8.72
N LEU A 202 3.35 -7.43 7.57
CA LEU A 202 4.15 -8.36 6.77
C LEU A 202 5.36 -7.68 6.12
N TYR A 203 5.27 -6.39 5.76
CA TYR A 203 6.40 -5.63 5.25
C TYR A 203 7.45 -5.40 6.33
N ALA A 204 7.04 -5.08 7.56
CA ALA A 204 7.92 -4.98 8.70
C ALA A 204 8.63 -6.31 8.99
N LEU A 205 7.95 -7.45 8.83
CA LEU A 205 8.57 -8.78 8.90
C LEU A 205 9.66 -8.94 7.82
N SER A 206 9.36 -8.57 6.57
CA SER A 206 10.32 -8.62 5.46
C SER A 206 11.56 -7.76 5.75
N GLN A 207 11.36 -6.52 6.21
CA GLN A 207 12.46 -5.62 6.56
C GLN A 207 13.31 -6.19 7.70
N LYS A 208 12.68 -6.65 8.78
CA LYS A 208 13.37 -7.19 9.95
C LYS A 208 14.16 -8.45 9.62
N MET A 209 13.59 -9.35 8.82
CA MET A 209 14.27 -10.55 8.35
C MET A 209 15.49 -10.23 7.48
N TYR A 210 15.33 -9.32 6.52
CA TYR A 210 16.46 -8.92 5.68
C TYR A 210 17.56 -8.19 6.46
N GLN A 211 17.21 -7.32 7.40
CA GLN A 211 18.18 -6.64 8.26
C GLN A 211 18.99 -7.62 9.13
N TYR A 212 18.34 -8.69 9.62
CA TYR A 212 18.99 -9.71 10.43
C TYR A 212 19.92 -10.61 9.59
N LEU A 213 19.47 -11.07 8.42
CA LEU A 213 20.17 -12.06 7.61
C LEU A 213 21.11 -11.45 6.55
N LYS A 214 20.90 -10.19 6.18
CA LYS A 214 21.74 -9.33 5.31
C LYS A 214 22.01 -9.84 3.89
N SER A 215 21.37 -10.93 3.46
CA SER A 215 21.45 -11.40 2.08
C SER A 215 20.21 -12.18 1.67
N GLN A 216 19.86 -12.08 0.40
CA GLN A 216 18.73 -12.78 -0.21
C GLN A 216 18.87 -14.30 -0.10
N LYS A 217 20.09 -14.82 -0.35
CA LYS A 217 20.38 -16.25 -0.19
C LYS A 217 20.15 -16.73 1.25
N ALA A 218 20.61 -15.96 2.25
CA ALA A 218 20.39 -16.31 3.65
C ALA A 218 18.91 -16.26 4.02
N VAL A 219 18.15 -15.27 3.50
CA VAL A 219 16.69 -15.22 3.66
C VAL A 219 16.03 -16.47 3.09
N VAL A 220 16.32 -16.85 1.85
CA VAL A 220 15.73 -18.03 1.21
C VAL A 220 16.06 -19.32 1.98
N SER A 221 17.33 -19.50 2.39
CA SER A 221 17.71 -20.64 3.24
C SER A 221 16.95 -20.64 4.56
N PHE A 222 16.87 -19.50 5.26
CA PHE A 222 16.17 -19.39 6.54
C PHE A 222 14.67 -19.71 6.42
N LEU A 223 14.03 -19.23 5.35
CA LEU A 223 12.61 -19.52 5.07
C LEU A 223 12.36 -21.02 4.92
N LYS A 224 13.24 -21.74 4.20
CA LYS A 224 13.09 -23.18 3.92
C LYS A 224 13.51 -24.05 5.10
N GLU A 225 14.65 -23.75 5.70
CA GLU A 225 15.32 -24.62 6.67
C GLU A 225 14.85 -24.34 8.10
N THR A 226 14.56 -23.09 8.44
CA THR A 226 14.17 -22.68 9.80
C THR A 226 12.67 -22.48 9.94
N LEU A 227 12.06 -21.70 9.03
CA LEU A 227 10.61 -21.45 9.07
C LEU A 227 9.79 -22.52 8.36
N THR A 228 10.43 -23.44 7.63
CA THR A 228 9.78 -24.53 6.89
C THR A 228 8.69 -24.05 5.92
N ILE A 229 8.86 -22.85 5.36
CA ILE A 229 7.95 -22.28 4.38
C ILE A 229 8.23 -22.90 3.01
N SER A 230 7.19 -23.43 2.38
CA SER A 230 7.27 -23.87 0.98
C SER A 230 7.33 -22.67 0.05
N ILE A 231 8.37 -22.58 -0.77
CA ILE A 231 8.57 -21.50 -1.73
C ILE A 231 8.38 -22.06 -3.15
N PRO A 232 7.39 -21.55 -3.92
CA PRO A 232 7.27 -21.93 -5.33
C PRO A 232 8.52 -21.55 -6.13
N SER A 233 8.96 -22.40 -7.06
CA SER A 233 10.23 -22.21 -7.79
C SER A 233 10.37 -20.84 -8.46
N LYS A 234 9.27 -20.31 -9.03
CA LYS A 234 9.27 -18.97 -9.64
C LYS A 234 9.56 -17.86 -8.61
N ILE A 235 8.97 -17.98 -7.42
CA ILE A 235 9.19 -17.01 -6.32
C ILE A 235 10.60 -17.16 -5.77
N GLU A 236 11.11 -18.39 -5.64
CA GLU A 236 12.49 -18.62 -5.22
C GLU A 236 13.50 -17.95 -6.16
N THR A 237 13.31 -18.07 -7.49
CA THR A 237 14.16 -17.36 -8.47
C THR A 237 14.12 -15.85 -8.27
N ILE A 238 12.93 -15.26 -8.10
CA ILE A 238 12.76 -13.81 -7.88
C ILE A 238 13.42 -13.37 -6.56
N LEU A 239 13.30 -14.18 -5.51
CA LEU A 239 13.89 -13.88 -4.20
C LEU A 239 15.41 -14.06 -4.17
N LEU A 240 16.00 -14.81 -5.10
CA LEU A 240 17.45 -15.00 -5.21
C LEU A 240 18.15 -13.98 -6.14
N ASP A 241 17.40 -13.23 -6.93
CA ASP A 241 17.93 -12.22 -7.85
C ASP A 241 18.42 -10.97 -7.11
N ILE A 242 19.73 -10.78 -7.06
CA ILE A 242 20.37 -9.68 -6.31
C ILE A 242 20.07 -8.29 -6.87
N GLU A 243 19.61 -8.21 -8.12
CA GLU A 243 19.22 -6.95 -8.78
C GLU A 243 17.73 -6.62 -8.56
N ASN A 244 17.01 -7.45 -7.80
CA ASN A 244 15.58 -7.26 -7.55
C ASN A 244 15.30 -6.10 -6.57
N GLU A 245 14.99 -4.93 -7.11
CA GLU A 245 14.56 -3.74 -6.35
C GLU A 245 13.26 -3.95 -5.55
N HIS A 246 12.48 -4.98 -5.87
CA HIS A 246 11.19 -5.30 -5.23
C HIS A 246 11.27 -6.46 -4.24
N PHE A 247 12.48 -6.92 -3.90
CA PHE A 247 12.71 -8.07 -3.03
C PHE A 247 11.84 -8.08 -1.75
N LEU A 248 11.74 -6.95 -1.04
CA LEU A 248 10.95 -6.86 0.20
C LEU A 248 9.44 -7.03 -0.03
N TYR A 249 8.93 -6.56 -1.17
CA TYR A 249 7.53 -6.71 -1.56
C TYR A 249 7.22 -8.14 -2.00
N ASP A 250 8.14 -8.79 -2.72
CA ASP A 250 8.01 -10.21 -3.09
C ASP A 250 8.04 -11.10 -1.84
N LEU A 251 8.93 -10.79 -0.90
CA LEU A 251 9.01 -11.49 0.38
C LEU A 251 7.73 -11.31 1.21
N LEU A 252 7.16 -10.10 1.22
CA LEU A 252 5.84 -9.85 1.80
C LEU A 252 4.77 -10.71 1.13
N GLY A 253 4.79 -10.80 -0.20
CA GLY A 253 3.87 -11.62 -0.98
C GLY A 253 3.91 -13.09 -0.56
N LEU A 254 5.11 -13.63 -0.34
CA LEU A 254 5.30 -14.98 0.21
C LEU A 254 4.78 -15.11 1.65
N PHE A 255 5.04 -14.14 2.54
CA PHE A 255 4.49 -14.20 3.89
C PHE A 255 2.98 -14.10 3.93
N LYS A 256 2.38 -13.34 2.99
CA LYS A 256 0.94 -13.25 2.87
C LYS A 256 0.33 -14.62 2.61
N SER A 257 0.90 -15.42 1.70
CA SER A 257 0.40 -16.77 1.44
C SER A 257 0.72 -17.76 2.57
N ALA A 258 1.83 -17.58 3.28
CA ALA A 258 2.28 -18.53 4.31
C ALA A 258 1.65 -18.31 5.70
N TYR A 259 1.30 -17.06 6.04
CA TYR A 259 0.95 -16.67 7.41
C TYR A 259 -0.34 -15.88 7.56
N LEU A 260 -0.88 -15.23 6.52
CA LEU A 260 -2.01 -14.31 6.71
C LEU A 260 -3.19 -14.97 7.42
N ASP A 261 -3.58 -16.17 7.02
CA ASP A 261 -4.68 -16.94 7.63
C ASP A 261 -4.44 -17.32 9.10
N LYS A 262 -3.18 -17.37 9.55
CA LYS A 262 -2.79 -17.78 10.92
C LYS A 262 -2.76 -16.63 11.92
N PHE A 263 -2.52 -15.40 11.48
CA PHE A 263 -2.47 -14.24 12.37
C PHE A 263 -3.61 -13.25 12.13
N PHE A 264 -4.34 -13.36 11.01
CA PHE A 264 -5.46 -12.47 10.72
C PHE A 264 -6.57 -12.62 11.74
N ILE A 265 -7.01 -11.50 12.29
CA ILE A 265 -8.14 -11.42 13.20
C ILE A 265 -9.26 -10.72 12.45
N GLN A 266 -10.45 -11.33 12.44
CA GLN A 266 -11.63 -10.74 11.83
C GLN A 266 -12.00 -9.42 12.53
N PRO A 267 -12.40 -8.38 11.78
CA PRO A 267 -13.01 -7.20 12.38
C PRO A 267 -14.25 -7.59 13.21
N SER A 268 -14.36 -7.04 14.43
CA SER A 268 -15.56 -7.11 15.24
C SER A 268 -16.60 -6.08 14.76
N SER A 269 -17.80 -6.15 15.34
CA SER A 269 -18.86 -5.14 15.16
C SER A 269 -18.55 -3.78 15.81
N ASP A 270 -17.48 -3.71 16.61
CA ASP A 270 -17.04 -2.54 17.39
C ASP A 270 -16.22 -1.54 16.57
#